data_AF-A0A101GWF2-F1
#
_entry.id   AF-A0A101GWF2-F1
#
_cell.length_a   1.000
_cell.length_b   1.000
_cell.length_c   1.000
_cell.angle_alpha   90.00
_cell.angle_beta   90.00
_cell.angle_gamma   90.00
#
_symmetry.space_group_name_H-M   'P 1'
#
loop_
_entity.id
_entity.type
_entity.pdbx_description
1 polymer ?
#
loop_
_entity_poly.entity_id
_entity_poly.type
_entity_poly.pdbx_seq_one_letter_code
_entity_poly.pdbx_strand_id
1 'polypeptide(L)'
;MDYTEFINAVIKQDARNTFERSGNINLEIPKELVPFYSQYVPVDVEIVLNDLTSVKLYPANRLKSLQNEYNLGDKFFVFATRESDPIAIMDGKIVTCAHGNKLPKIEVIASNFDVYIHELLNAMKI
;
A
#
# COMPACT_ATOMS: atom_id res chain seq x y z
N MET A 1 14.68 4.70 -0.01
CA MET A 1 14.46 4.76 1.45
C MET A 1 14.86 3.44 2.12
N ASP A 2 15.27 3.46 3.39
CA ASP A 2 15.32 2.27 4.26
C ASP A 2 13.96 2.15 4.96
N TYR A 3 13.32 1.00 4.85
CA TYR A 3 11.96 0.76 5.37
C TYR A 3 11.96 0.14 6.78
N THR A 4 13.12 -0.18 7.35
CA THR A 4 13.23 -0.93 8.61
C THR A 4 12.47 -0.28 9.77
N GLU A 5 12.52 1.05 9.89
CA GLU A 5 11.77 1.79 10.92
C GLU A 5 10.26 1.59 10.78
N PHE A 6 9.74 1.76 9.56
CA PHE A 6 8.33 1.55 9.25
C PHE A 6 7.89 0.11 9.55
N ILE A 7 8.66 -0.88 9.10
CA ILE A 7 8.35 -2.30 9.34
C ILE A 7 8.29 -2.61 10.85
N ASN A 8 9.28 -2.14 11.62
CA ASN A 8 9.31 -2.34 13.06
C ASN A 8 8.13 -1.67 13.77
N ALA A 9 7.74 -0.46 13.33
CA ALA A 9 6.59 0.24 13.89
C ALA A 9 5.29 -0.54 13.62
N VAL A 10 5.09 -1.04 12.38
CA VAL A 10 3.91 -1.80 11.98
C VAL A 10 3.78 -3.12 12.76
N ILE A 11 4.89 -3.85 12.94
CA ILE A 11 4.91 -5.09 13.74
C ILE A 11 4.67 -4.79 15.23
N LYS A 12 5.20 -3.67 15.74
CA LYS A 12 4.99 -3.27 17.13
C LYS A 12 3.54 -2.89 17.42
N GLN A 13 2.85 -2.26 16.46
CA GLN A 13 1.45 -1.88 16.58
C GLN A 13 0.54 -3.11 16.70
N ASP A 14 0.76 -4.13 15.87
CA ASP A 14 0.04 -5.40 15.92
C ASP A 14 0.99 -6.56 15.60
N ALA A 15 1.20 -7.45 16.57
CA ALA A 15 2.12 -8.59 16.43
C ALA A 15 1.66 -9.62 15.39
N ARG A 16 0.41 -9.53 14.89
CA ARG A 16 -0.08 -10.34 13.77
C ARG A 16 0.47 -9.85 12.43
N ASN A 17 0.88 -8.58 12.35
CA ASN A 17 1.44 -8.01 11.12
C ASN A 17 2.73 -8.76 10.75
N THR A 18 2.75 -9.32 9.55
CA THR A 18 3.83 -10.18 9.08
C THR A 18 4.37 -9.71 7.74
N PHE A 19 5.69 -9.53 7.68
CA PHE A 19 6.43 -9.30 6.45
C PHE A 19 7.38 -10.47 6.18
N GLU A 20 7.37 -10.97 4.96
CA GLU A 20 8.39 -11.93 4.50
C GLU A 20 9.56 -11.18 3.87
N ARG A 21 10.78 -11.69 4.08
CA ARG A 21 11.94 -11.23 3.31
C ARG A 21 11.84 -11.78 1.90
N SER A 22 11.76 -10.89 0.93
CA SER A 22 11.68 -11.25 -0.48
C SER A 22 12.99 -11.92 -0.94
N GLY A 23 12.90 -13.09 -1.58
CA GLY A 23 13.96 -13.67 -2.44
C GLY A 23 13.94 -13.03 -3.84
N ASN A 24 14.63 -13.58 -4.85
CA ASN A 24 14.51 -13.08 -6.23
C ASN A 24 13.06 -13.20 -6.74
N ILE A 25 12.23 -12.18 -6.54
CA ILE A 25 10.86 -12.17 -7.04
C ILE A 25 10.83 -11.47 -8.40
N ASN A 26 10.45 -12.22 -9.42
CA ASN A 26 10.12 -11.66 -10.73
C ASN A 26 8.72 -11.02 -10.65
N LEU A 27 8.64 -9.82 -10.08
CA LEU A 27 7.39 -9.11 -9.87
C LEU A 27 7.09 -8.16 -11.03
N GLU A 28 5.97 -8.41 -11.72
CA GLU A 28 5.35 -7.45 -12.64
C GLU A 28 4.60 -6.38 -11.82
N ILE A 29 5.36 -5.48 -11.19
CA ILE A 29 4.84 -4.34 -10.42
C ILE A 29 5.49 -3.03 -10.90
N PRO A 30 4.86 -1.86 -10.64
CA PRO A 30 5.47 -0.57 -10.91
C PRO A 30 6.84 -0.44 -10.26
N LYS A 31 7.79 0.20 -10.96
CA LYS A 31 9.17 0.39 -10.49
C LYS A 31 9.25 1.09 -9.12
N GLU A 32 8.25 1.88 -8.78
CA GLU A 32 8.12 2.59 -7.51
C GLU A 32 7.93 1.64 -6.32
N LEU A 33 7.30 0.47 -6.53
CA LEU A 33 7.09 -0.55 -5.50
C LEU A 33 8.27 -1.51 -5.36
N VAL A 34 9.08 -1.66 -6.41
CA VAL A 34 10.19 -2.63 -6.45
C VAL A 34 11.15 -2.47 -5.26
N PRO A 35 11.61 -1.27 -4.86
CA PRO A 35 12.50 -1.13 -3.71
C PRO A 35 11.91 -1.66 -2.40
N PHE A 36 10.59 -1.55 -2.21
CA PHE A 36 9.90 -2.04 -1.02
C PHE A 36 9.67 -3.54 -1.10
N TYR A 37 9.00 -4.02 -2.15
CA TYR A 37 8.62 -5.43 -2.31
C TYR A 37 9.82 -6.36 -2.52
N SER A 38 10.96 -5.85 -3.00
CA SER A 38 12.21 -6.63 -3.10
C SER A 38 12.87 -6.91 -1.75
N GLN A 39 12.51 -6.14 -0.71
CA GLN A 39 13.04 -6.30 0.64
C GLN A 39 12.01 -6.89 1.60
N TYR A 40 10.77 -6.41 1.50
CA TYR A 40 9.68 -6.70 2.42
C TYR A 40 8.38 -7.00 1.66
N VAL A 41 7.87 -8.22 1.76
CA VAL A 41 6.58 -8.61 1.21
C VAL A 41 5.54 -8.59 2.33
N PRO A 42 4.52 -7.71 2.29
CA PRO A 42 3.45 -7.70 3.30
C PRO A 42 2.57 -8.94 3.11
N VAL A 43 2.57 -9.88 4.05
CA VAL A 43 1.78 -11.13 3.93
C VAL A 43 0.40 -10.93 4.53
N ASP A 44 0.36 -10.41 5.75
CA ASP A 44 -0.85 -10.05 6.47
C ASP A 44 -0.50 -8.78 7.24
N VAL A 45 -0.88 -7.62 6.70
CA VAL A 45 -0.50 -6.32 7.25
C VAL A 45 -1.71 -5.40 7.23
N GLU A 46 -2.15 -5.02 8.42
CA GLU A 46 -3.19 -4.04 8.66
C GLU A 46 -2.68 -2.98 9.65
N ILE A 47 -2.72 -1.73 9.23
CA ILE A 47 -2.12 -0.59 9.93
C ILE A 47 -3.25 0.31 10.41
N VAL A 48 -3.41 0.42 11.72
CA VAL A 48 -4.44 1.27 12.33
C VAL A 48 -3.93 2.71 12.39
N LEU A 49 -4.74 3.66 11.93
CA LEU A 49 -4.42 5.08 11.90
C LEU A 49 -5.02 5.82 13.10
N ASN A 50 -4.53 7.04 13.34
CA ASN A 50 -5.02 7.91 14.42
C ASN A 50 -6.52 8.26 14.31
N ASP A 51 -7.08 8.26 13.11
CA ASP A 51 -8.51 8.46 12.86
C ASP A 51 -9.35 7.18 12.96
N LEU A 52 -8.76 6.11 13.51
CA LEU A 52 -9.38 4.80 13.74
C LEU A 52 -9.72 4.00 12.48
N THR A 53 -9.37 4.50 11.28
CA THR A 53 -9.42 3.71 10.05
C THR A 53 -8.19 2.81 9.92
N SER A 54 -8.23 1.82 9.04
CA SER A 54 -7.07 0.97 8.75
C SER A 54 -6.61 1.04 7.29
N VAL A 55 -5.30 0.90 7.10
CA VAL A 55 -4.68 0.67 5.79
C VAL A 55 -4.22 -0.78 5.72
N LYS A 56 -4.68 -1.50 4.69
CA LYS A 56 -4.24 -2.86 4.41
C LYS A 56 -3.22 -2.87 3.27
N LEU A 57 -2.04 -3.43 3.51
CA LEU A 57 -1.05 -3.71 2.46
C LEU A 57 -1.21 -5.15 2.00
N TYR A 58 -1.02 -5.41 0.71
CA TYR A 58 -1.30 -6.73 0.12
C TYR A 58 -0.06 -7.44 -0.38
N PRO A 59 0.01 -8.78 -0.23
CA PRO A 59 1.13 -9.55 -0.72
C PRO A 59 1.23 -9.50 -2.24
N ALA A 60 2.46 -9.70 -2.72
CA ALA A 60 2.80 -9.63 -4.14
C ALA A 60 1.92 -10.53 -5.02
N ASN A 61 1.57 -11.73 -4.51
CA ASN A 61 0.70 -12.69 -5.21
C ASN A 61 -0.78 -12.27 -5.30
N ARG A 62 -1.22 -11.27 -4.52
CA ARG A 62 -2.59 -10.72 -4.53
C ARG A 62 -2.70 -9.45 -5.39
N LEU A 63 -1.59 -8.82 -5.75
CA LEU A 63 -1.61 -7.57 -6.51
C LEU A 63 -2.31 -7.71 -7.86
N LYS A 64 -2.13 -8.84 -8.56
CA LYS A 64 -2.81 -9.10 -9.83
C LYS A 64 -4.33 -9.24 -9.67
N SER A 65 -4.79 -9.94 -8.63
CA SER A 65 -6.24 -10.06 -8.37
C SER A 65 -6.85 -8.72 -7.99
N LEU A 66 -6.13 -7.89 -7.23
CA LEU A 66 -6.61 -6.54 -6.85
C LEU A 66 -6.89 -5.65 -8.06
N GLN A 67 -6.06 -5.71 -9.10
CA GLN A 67 -6.29 -4.91 -10.32
C GLN A 67 -7.63 -5.27 -10.97
N ASN A 68 -7.98 -6.57 -10.97
CA ASN A 68 -9.25 -7.05 -11.50
C ASN A 68 -10.44 -6.72 -10.58
N GLU A 69 -10.24 -6.79 -9.26
CA GLU A 69 -11.28 -6.48 -8.25
C GLU A 69 -11.72 -5.02 -8.34
N TYR A 70 -10.78 -4.09 -8.44
CA TYR A 70 -11.06 -2.65 -8.49
C TYR A 70 -11.27 -2.09 -9.91
N ASN A 71 -10.65 -2.69 -10.92
CA ASN A 71 -10.82 -2.36 -12.33
C ASN A 71 -10.76 -0.85 -12.65
N LEU A 72 -9.75 -0.16 -12.13
CA LEU A 72 -9.57 1.29 -12.34
C LEU A 72 -8.98 1.65 -13.72
N GLY A 73 -8.57 0.64 -14.48
CA GLY A 73 -7.90 0.78 -15.77
C GLY A 73 -6.38 0.86 -15.66
N ASP A 74 -5.70 0.69 -16.78
CA ASP A 74 -4.24 0.41 -16.86
C ASP A 74 -3.33 1.54 -16.36
N LYS A 75 -3.88 2.74 -16.10
CA LYS A 75 -3.13 3.87 -15.55
C LYS A 75 -2.92 3.75 -14.03
N PHE A 76 -3.65 2.85 -13.38
CA PHE A 76 -3.63 2.68 -11.93
C PHE A 76 -3.07 1.31 -11.59
N PHE A 77 -2.30 1.27 -10.50
CA PHE A 77 -1.85 0.01 -9.91
C PHE A 77 -2.16 -0.01 -8.43
N VAL A 78 -3.19 -0.74 -8.02
CA VAL A 78 -3.65 -0.88 -6.64
C VAL A 78 -2.68 -1.75 -5.85
N PHE A 79 -2.20 -1.28 -4.70
CA PHE A 79 -1.29 -2.05 -3.85
C PHE A 79 -1.73 -2.10 -2.38
N ALA A 80 -2.66 -1.24 -2.00
CA ALA A 80 -3.18 -1.12 -0.65
C ALA A 80 -4.65 -0.71 -0.70
N THR A 81 -5.32 -0.81 0.44
CA THR A 81 -6.69 -0.29 0.61
C THR A 81 -6.79 0.44 1.94
N ARG A 82 -7.74 1.36 2.03
CA ARG A 82 -8.15 2.02 3.27
C ARG A 82 -9.67 2.00 3.35
N GLU A 83 -10.25 1.36 4.36
CA GLU A 83 -11.70 1.17 4.46
C GLU A 83 -12.33 0.61 3.16
N SER A 84 -11.64 -0.32 2.50
CA SER A 84 -12.00 -0.87 1.17
C SER A 84 -11.86 0.07 -0.03
N ASP A 85 -11.51 1.34 0.16
CA ASP A 85 -11.11 2.22 -0.95
C ASP A 85 -9.67 1.89 -1.39
N PRO A 86 -9.39 1.77 -2.69
CA PRO A 86 -8.07 1.41 -3.17
C PRO A 86 -7.11 2.58 -3.07
N ILE A 87 -5.89 2.23 -2.73
CA ILE A 87 -4.72 3.08 -2.82
C ILE A 87 -3.86 2.54 -3.94
N ALA A 88 -3.57 3.41 -4.91
CA ALA A 88 -2.94 3.05 -6.16
C ALA A 88 -1.77 3.97 -6.53
N ILE A 89 -0.87 3.45 -7.36
CA ILE A 89 0.10 4.28 -8.09
C ILE A 89 -0.54 4.77 -9.39
N MET A 90 -0.35 6.05 -9.69
CA MET A 90 -0.70 6.68 -10.97
C MET A 90 0.41 7.69 -11.33
N ASP A 91 1.11 7.47 -12.44
CA ASP A 91 2.23 8.30 -12.91
C ASP A 91 3.26 8.61 -11.80
N GLY A 92 3.61 7.60 -11.00
CA GLY A 92 4.57 7.68 -9.90
C GLY A 92 4.05 8.32 -8.61
N LYS A 93 2.83 8.85 -8.60
CA LYS A 93 2.17 9.41 -7.41
C LYS A 93 1.29 8.36 -6.73
N ILE A 94 1.01 8.56 -5.45
CA ILE A 94 0.04 7.72 -4.72
C ILE A 94 -1.30 8.44 -4.71
N VAL A 95 -2.35 7.72 -5.11
CA VAL A 95 -3.71 8.21 -5.18
C VAL A 95 -4.67 7.30 -4.43
N THR A 96 -5.80 7.86 -4.01
CA THR A 96 -6.98 7.10 -3.59
C THR A 96 -8.18 7.53 -4.41
N CYS A 97 -9.20 6.69 -4.47
CA CYS A 97 -10.51 7.07 -5.00
C CYS A 97 -11.64 6.37 -4.22
N ALA A 98 -12.59 7.15 -3.73
CA ALA A 98 -13.75 6.62 -3.03
C ALA A 98 -14.60 5.75 -3.97
N HIS A 99 -14.74 4.46 -3.64
CA HIS A 99 -15.63 3.54 -4.34
C HIS A 99 -17.09 3.83 -3.98
N GLY A 100 -17.98 3.81 -4.97
CA GLY A 100 -19.43 3.96 -4.76
C GLY A 100 -20.06 5.25 -5.31
N ASN A 101 -19.26 6.20 -5.80
CA ASN A 101 -19.77 7.38 -6.52
C ASN A 101 -19.78 7.15 -8.05
N LYS A 102 -20.79 7.68 -8.74
CA LYS A 102 -20.92 7.60 -10.21
C LYS A 102 -19.71 8.18 -10.98
N LEU A 103 -18.92 9.02 -10.32
CA LEU A 103 -17.67 9.60 -10.80
C LEU A 103 -16.65 9.52 -9.66
N PRO A 104 -15.79 8.49 -9.60
CA PRO A 104 -14.77 8.40 -8.57
C PRO A 104 -13.83 9.61 -8.68
N LYS A 105 -13.76 10.40 -7.62
CA LYS A 105 -12.83 11.53 -7.53
C LYS A 105 -11.47 10.97 -7.14
N ILE A 106 -10.50 11.13 -8.03
CA ILE A 106 -9.11 10.77 -7.75
C ILE A 106 -8.51 11.86 -6.87
N GLU A 107 -7.92 11.44 -5.76
CA GLU A 107 -7.20 12.30 -4.83
C GLU A 107 -5.75 11.85 -4.75
N VAL A 108 -4.82 12.78 -4.96
CA VAL A 108 -3.39 12.53 -4.73
C VAL A 108 -3.13 12.64 -3.25
N ILE A 109 -2.69 11.54 -2.64
CA ILE A 109 -2.40 11.48 -1.20
C ILE A 109 -0.90 11.53 -0.91
N ALA A 110 -0.05 11.20 -1.88
CA ALA A 110 1.40 11.42 -1.75
C ALA A 110 2.07 11.63 -3.11
N SER A 111 3.21 12.32 -3.10
CA SER A 111 3.97 12.62 -4.33
C SER A 111 4.72 11.41 -4.91
N ASN A 112 5.01 10.39 -4.09
CA ASN A 112 5.61 9.12 -4.46
C ASN A 112 5.45 8.10 -3.32
N PHE A 113 5.90 6.86 -3.55
CA PHE A 113 5.77 5.77 -2.59
C PHE A 113 6.56 5.99 -1.28
N ASP A 114 7.80 6.47 -1.35
CA ASP A 114 8.63 6.74 -0.16
C ASP A 114 7.95 7.80 0.74
N VAL A 115 7.43 8.87 0.14
CA VAL A 115 6.66 9.91 0.87
C VAL A 115 5.41 9.32 1.51
N TYR A 116 4.69 8.45 0.79
CA TYR A 116 3.51 7.78 1.34
C TYR A 116 3.84 6.90 2.55
N ILE A 117 4.94 6.13 2.50
CA ILE A 117 5.36 5.31 3.65
C ILE A 117 5.72 6.18 4.86
N HIS A 118 6.40 7.31 4.65
CA HIS A 118 6.69 8.26 5.73
C HIS A 118 5.42 8.88 6.32
N GLU A 119 4.46 9.29 5.48
CA GLU A 119 3.17 9.83 5.94
C GLU A 119 2.36 8.77 6.69
N LEU A 120 2.36 7.53 6.20
CA LEU A 120 1.69 6.42 6.85
C LEU A 120 2.26 6.15 8.24
N LEU A 121 3.60 6.10 8.37
CA LEU A 121 4.29 5.95 9.66
C LEU A 121 3.87 7.04 10.66
N ASN A 122 3.80 8.30 10.22
CA ASN A 122 3.40 9.42 11.07
C ASN A 122 1.91 9.40 11.44
N ALA A 123 1.07 8.79 10.61
CA ALA A 123 -0.36 8.68 10.81
C ALA A 123 -0.77 7.46 11.67
N MET A 124 0.16 6.54 11.94
CA MET A 124 -0.10 5.35 12.75
C MET A 124 -0.59 5.71 14.15
N LYS A 125 -1.55 4.94 14.63
CA LYS A 125 -1.97 4.95 16.03
C LYS A 125 -0.88 4.32 16.91
N ILE A 126 -0.38 5.07 17.88
CA ILE A 126 0.66 4.64 18.83
C ILE A 126 0.03 3.88 20.01
#